data_AF-A0A2M7PW65-F1
#
_entry.id   AF-A0A2M7PW65-F1
#
_cell.length_a   1.000
_cell.length_b   1.000
_cell.length_c   1.000
_cell.angle_alpha   90.00
_cell.angle_beta   90.00
_cell.angle_gamma   90.00
#
_symmetry.space_group_name_H-M   'P 1'
#
loop_
_entity.id
_entity.type
_entity.pdbx_description
1 polymer ?
#
loop_
_entity_poly.entity_id
_entity_poly.type
_entity_poly.pdbx_seq_one_letter_code
_entity_poly.pdbx_strand_id
1 'polypeptide(L)'
;ETENFTTSPTVDAYASVQWTSLGDGIFVNQNDLISEYIPGNGDVLTGNVSLILSVTPVAPCTSVVSDTLVIAIDRSPTSFAGFNSTFCLEGSFILDNSDTTNSEMLLW
;
A
#
# COMPACT_ATOMS: atom_id res chain seq x y z
N GLU A 1 1.52 9.70 -4.29
CA GLU A 1 1.46 9.82 -2.82
C GLU A 1 1.97 8.53 -2.20
N THR A 2 2.55 8.62 -1.00
CA THR A 2 2.82 7.44 -0.17
C THR A 2 1.58 7.25 0.70
N GLU A 3 0.79 6.23 0.40
CA GLU A 3 -0.37 5.85 1.21
C GLU A 3 0.11 5.08 2.45
N ASN A 4 -0.41 5.43 3.63
CA ASN A 4 -0.11 4.71 4.85
C ASN A 4 -1.04 3.49 5.00
N PHE A 5 -0.52 2.38 5.52
CA PHE A 5 -1.32 1.19 5.75
C PHE A 5 -1.53 0.93 7.25
N THR A 6 -2.80 0.85 7.68
CA THR A 6 -3.16 0.50 9.05
C THR A 6 -3.36 -1.02 9.19
N THR A 7 -2.65 -1.67 10.10
CA THR A 7 -2.81 -3.10 10.38
C THR A 7 -4.03 -3.37 11.27
N SER A 8 -4.73 -4.49 11.08
CA SER A 8 -5.88 -4.89 11.92
C SER A 8 -5.83 -6.38 12.31
N PRO A 9 -4.76 -6.83 13.00
CA PRO A 9 -4.66 -8.22 13.46
C PRO A 9 -5.62 -8.49 14.63
N THR A 10 -6.02 -9.76 14.77
CA THR A 10 -6.78 -10.25 15.93
C THR A 10 -5.90 -11.20 16.73
N VAL A 11 -5.69 -10.91 18.02
CA VAL A 11 -4.98 -11.81 18.95
C VAL A 11 -5.65 -11.84 20.31
N ASP A 12 -5.78 -13.05 20.85
CA ASP A 12 -6.30 -13.30 22.19
C ASP A 12 -5.14 -13.54 23.17
N ALA A 13 -5.20 -12.91 24.34
CA ALA A 13 -4.31 -13.13 25.49
C ALA A 13 -2.79 -13.06 25.18
N TYR A 14 -2.30 -11.87 24.82
CA TYR A 14 -0.88 -11.59 24.57
C TYR A 14 -0.25 -10.70 25.66
N ALA A 15 1.06 -10.86 25.86
CA ALA A 15 1.87 -10.04 26.77
C ALA A 15 2.52 -8.86 26.02
N SER A 16 2.99 -9.10 24.80
CA SER A 16 3.61 -8.07 23.95
C SER A 16 3.47 -8.44 22.48
N VAL A 17 3.47 -7.43 21.63
CA VAL A 17 3.52 -7.58 20.17
C VAL A 17 4.69 -6.78 19.60
N GLN A 18 5.18 -7.20 18.45
CA GLN A 18 6.23 -6.50 17.72
C GLN A 18 6.04 -6.68 16.22
N TRP A 19 5.96 -5.57 15.50
CA TRP A 19 5.97 -5.51 14.06
C TRP A 19 7.40 -5.35 13.52
N THR A 20 7.72 -6.09 12.46
CA THR A 20 8.92 -5.92 11.65
C THR A 20 8.55 -5.92 10.17
N SER A 21 9.41 -5.36 9.31
CA SER A 21 9.20 -5.30 7.86
C SER A 21 10.43 -5.86 7.16
N LEU A 22 10.22 -6.53 6.02
CA LEU A 22 11.29 -6.87 5.08
C LEU A 22 11.59 -5.72 4.10
N GLY A 23 10.84 -4.62 4.22
CA GLY A 23 10.94 -3.41 3.43
C GLY A 23 11.85 -2.33 4.02
N ASP A 24 11.86 -1.16 3.37
CA ASP A 24 12.59 0.04 3.79
C ASP A 24 11.72 1.10 4.47
N GLY A 25 10.44 0.82 4.67
CA GLY A 25 9.48 1.67 5.36
C GLY A 25 9.59 1.69 6.89
N ILE A 26 8.70 2.44 7.54
CA ILE A 26 8.74 2.74 8.97
C ILE A 26 7.40 2.41 9.62
N PHE A 27 7.45 1.81 10.81
CA PHE A 27 6.27 1.65 11.67
C PHE A 27 6.14 2.84 12.63
N VAL A 28 4.94 3.41 12.70
CA VAL A 28 4.63 4.49 13.65
C VAL A 28 4.56 3.95 15.08
N ASN A 29 3.96 2.77 15.27
CA ASN A 29 3.78 2.14 16.58
C ASN A 29 4.10 0.63 16.51
N GLN A 30 5.38 0.25 16.35
CA GLN A 30 5.73 -1.16 16.08
C GLN A 30 5.33 -2.13 17.22
N ASN A 31 5.17 -1.64 18.45
CA ASN A 31 4.85 -2.46 19.62
C ASN A 31 3.36 -2.48 19.97
N ASP A 32 2.52 -1.85 19.15
CA ASP A 32 1.07 -1.86 19.31
C ASP A 32 0.43 -2.89 18.38
N LEU A 33 -0.71 -3.41 18.83
CA LEU A 33 -1.47 -4.40 18.05
C LEU A 33 -1.89 -3.82 16.70
N ILE A 34 -2.38 -2.59 16.74
CA ILE A 34 -2.72 -1.79 15.57
C ILE A 34 -1.54 -0.85 15.33
N SER A 35 -0.90 -1.00 14.18
CA SER A 35 0.24 -0.19 13.78
C SER A 35 0.03 0.36 12.38
N GLU A 36 0.62 1.52 12.12
CA GLU A 36 0.64 2.12 10.80
C GLU A 36 2.02 1.90 10.18
N TYR A 37 2.04 1.28 9.00
CA TYR A 37 3.25 1.13 8.19
C TYR A 37 3.27 2.19 7.10
N ILE A 38 4.36 2.94 7.04
CA ILE A 38 4.63 3.94 6.01
C ILE A 38 5.66 3.33 5.06
N PRO A 39 5.26 2.91 3.82
CA PRO A 39 6.17 2.30 2.89
C PRO A 39 7.33 3.22 2.48
N GLY A 40 8.51 2.64 2.34
CA GLY A 40 9.68 3.32 1.81
C GLY A 40 9.69 3.35 0.29
N ASN A 41 10.72 3.99 -0.28
CA ASN A 41 10.83 4.09 -1.73
C ASN A 41 11.18 2.74 -2.37
N GLY A 42 11.93 1.89 -1.66
CA GLY A 42 12.23 0.52 -2.06
C GLY A 42 10.99 -0.38 -2.11
N ASP A 43 10.08 -0.21 -1.16
CA ASP A 43 8.79 -0.91 -1.12
C ASP A 43 7.91 -0.56 -2.33
N VAL A 44 7.80 0.74 -2.66
CA VAL A 44 7.07 1.24 -3.84
C VAL A 44 7.73 0.80 -5.16
N LEU A 45 9.06 0.71 -5.17
CA LEU A 45 9.79 0.22 -6.34
C LEU A 45 9.55 -1.28 -6.56
N THR A 46 9.53 -2.06 -5.48
CA THR A 46 9.28 -3.51 -5.49
C THR A 46 7.81 -3.84 -5.77
N GLY A 47 6.89 -2.94 -5.41
CA GLY A 47 5.45 -3.10 -5.60
C GLY A 47 4.79 -4.02 -4.58
N ASN A 48 5.52 -4.46 -3.56
CA ASN A 48 5.00 -5.16 -2.41
C ASN A 48 5.98 -5.07 -1.23
N VAL A 49 5.46 -5.32 -0.03
CA VAL A 49 6.24 -5.43 1.20
C VAL A 49 5.65 -6.51 2.09
N SER A 50 6.50 -7.22 2.81
CA SER A 50 6.08 -8.22 3.81
C SER A 50 6.31 -7.66 5.21
N LEU A 51 5.22 -7.53 5.97
CA LEU A 51 5.23 -7.16 7.37
C LEU A 51 5.05 -8.41 8.22
N ILE A 52 5.83 -8.53 9.29
CA ILE A 52 5.83 -9.69 10.18
C ILE A 52 5.38 -9.22 11.56
N LEU A 53 4.29 -9.79 12.06
CA LEU A 53 3.79 -9.59 13.42
C LEU A 53 4.30 -10.73 14.30
N SER A 54 5.08 -10.43 15.32
CA SER A 54 5.49 -11.38 16.35
C SER A 54 4.74 -11.12 17.65
N VAL A 55 4.18 -12.17 18.24
CA VAL A 55 3.32 -12.07 19.42
C VAL A 55 3.83 -13.00 20.51
N THR A 56 4.11 -12.41 21.67
CA THR A 56 4.46 -13.16 22.88
C THR A 56 3.18 -13.40 23.68
N PRO A 57 2.77 -14.66 23.90
CA PRO A 57 1.58 -14.96 24.66
C PRO A 57 1.76 -14.74 26.17
N VAL A 58 0.64 -14.66 26.89
CA VAL A 58 0.65 -14.76 28.37
C VAL A 58 0.72 -16.23 28.79
N ALA A 59 1.36 -16.51 29.94
CA ALA A 59 1.40 -17.84 30.54
C ALA A 59 -0.03 -18.45 30.65
N PRO A 60 -0.20 -19.77 30.42
CA PRO A 60 0.82 -20.82 30.40
C PRO A 60 1.52 -21.01 29.05
N CYS A 61 1.09 -20.31 28.01
CA CYS A 61 1.73 -20.37 26.70
C CYS A 61 3.07 -19.64 26.75
N THR A 62 4.12 -20.28 26.25
CA THR A 62 5.49 -19.71 26.22
C THR A 62 6.06 -19.59 24.82
N SER A 63 5.39 -20.19 23.84
CA SER A 63 5.81 -20.15 22.45
C SER A 63 5.38 -18.84 21.80
N VAL A 64 6.35 -18.03 21.40
CA VAL A 64 6.12 -16.86 20.54
C VAL A 64 5.59 -17.36 19.20
N VAL A 65 4.54 -16.73 18.71
CA VAL A 65 3.97 -16.98 17.38
C VAL A 65 4.22 -15.78 16.50
N SER A 66 4.39 -16.00 15.20
CA SER A 66 4.53 -14.92 14.23
C SER A 66 3.66 -15.16 13.02
N ASP A 67 3.13 -14.10 12.45
CA ASP A 67 2.35 -14.12 11.21
C ASP A 67 2.91 -13.10 10.22
N THR A 68 2.74 -13.35 8.92
CA THR A 68 3.25 -12.50 7.85
C THR A 68 2.11 -11.93 7.02
N LEU A 69 2.02 -10.61 6.98
CA LEU A 69 1.13 -9.86 6.13
C LEU A 69 1.89 -9.34 4.91
N VAL A 70 1.49 -9.78 3.72
CA VAL A 70 2.02 -9.23 2.47
C VAL A 70 1.10 -8.15 1.96
N ILE A 71 1.63 -6.94 1.81
CA ILE A 71 0.92 -5.78 1.26
C ILE A 71 1.41 -5.58 -0.16
N ALA A 72 0.50 -5.61 -1.13
CA ALA A 72 0.77 -5.16 -2.49
C ALA A 72 0.65 -3.63 -2.55
N ILE A 73 1.70 -2.99 -3.05
CA ILE A 73 1.73 -1.54 -3.22
C ILE A 73 1.52 -1.28 -4.71
N ASP A 74 0.29 -0.93 -5.06
CA ASP A 74 0.01 -0.52 -6.43
C ASP A 74 0.52 0.91 -6.65
N ARG A 75 1.23 1.10 -7.76
CA ARG A 75 1.66 2.46 -8.14
C ARG A 75 0.43 3.14 -8.70
N SER A 76 -0.15 4.06 -7.94
CA SER A 76 -1.25 4.90 -8.44
C SER A 76 -0.91 5.42 -9.84
N PRO A 77 -1.83 5.34 -10.81
CA PRO A 77 -1.55 5.78 -12.16
C PRO A 77 -1.13 7.25 -12.13
N THR A 78 0.11 7.53 -12.53
CA THR A 78 0.54 8.91 -12.76
C THR A 78 -0.18 9.39 -14.01
N SER A 79 -1.30 10.10 -13.86
CA SER A 79 -1.92 10.80 -14.97
C SER A 79 -1.05 12.00 -15.32
N PHE A 80 -0.17 11.82 -16.30
CA PHE A 80 0.51 12.94 -16.94
C PHE A 80 -0.49 13.59 -17.90
N ALA A 81 -1.34 14.48 -17.38
CA ALA A 81 -2.00 15.47 -18.22
C ALA A 81 -0.85 16.27 -18.84
N GLY A 82 -0.61 16.10 -20.15
CA GLY A 82 0.53 16.68 -20.85
C GLY A 82 0.72 18.17 -20.58
N PHE A 83 1.88 18.70 -20.94
CA PHE A 83 2.18 20.14 -20.82
C PHE A 83 0.98 21.00 -21.21
N ASN A 84 0.64 21.99 -20.37
CA ASN A 84 -0.40 22.98 -20.68
C ASN A 84 -0.05 23.61 -22.03
N SER A 85 -0.70 23.14 -23.08
CA SER A 85 -0.56 23.70 -24.40
C SER A 85 -1.61 24.80 -24.51
N THR A 86 -1.16 26.03 -24.32
CA THR A 86 -1.95 27.19 -24.70
C THR A 86 -2.03 27.19 -26.23
N PHE A 87 -3.02 26.47 -26.77
CA PHE A 87 -3.36 26.53 -28.17
C PHE A 87 -4.25 27.75 -28.40
N CYS A 88 -3.74 28.73 -29.14
CA CYS A 88 -4.59 29.66 -29.86
C CYS A 88 -5.37 28.86 -30.90
N LEU A 89 -6.67 28.71 -30.67
CA LEU A 89 -7.63 28.17 -31.64
C LEU A 89 -7.49 28.91 -32.96
N GLU A 90 -6.93 28.28 -34.00
CA GLU A 90 -7.39 28.34 -35.40
C GLU A 90 -6.73 27.19 -36.19
N GLY A 91 -7.46 26.09 -36.39
CA GLY A 91 -7.05 25.03 -37.32
C GLY A 91 -7.61 23.65 -36.99
N SER A 92 -8.64 23.25 -37.75
CA SER A 92 -9.30 21.94 -37.67
C SER A 92 -8.35 20.76 -37.88
N PHE A 93 -8.52 19.67 -37.14
CA PHE A 93 -8.05 18.34 -37.56
C PHE A 93 -9.12 17.27 -37.35
N ILE A 94 -9.20 16.38 -38.34
CA ILE A 94 -10.16 15.29 -38.51
C ILE A 94 -9.87 14.20 -37.47
N LEU A 95 -10.91 13.77 -36.73
CA LEU A 95 -10.89 12.55 -35.95
C LEU A 95 -11.01 11.38 -36.93
N ASP A 96 -9.90 10.70 -37.20
CA ASP A 96 -9.93 9.40 -37.86
C ASP A 96 -9.40 8.31 -36.92
N ASN A 97 -10.19 7.24 -36.88
CA ASN A 97 -10.18 6.01 -36.08
C ASN A 97 -8.82 5.56 -35.45
N SER A 98 -8.76 5.05 -34.22
CA SER A 98 -9.14 3.65 -33.96
C SER A 98 -9.49 3.32 -32.49
N ASP A 99 -10.62 2.63 -32.39
CA ASP A 99 -11.01 1.52 -31.50
C ASP A 99 -10.92 1.63 -29.96
N THR A 100 -12.11 1.83 -29.40
CA THR A 100 -12.51 1.48 -28.03
C THR A 100 -12.38 -0.02 -27.74
N THR A 101 -11.79 -0.42 -26.60
CA THR A 101 -12.28 -1.56 -25.79
C THR A 101 -11.67 -1.53 -24.38
N ASN A 102 -12.39 -0.97 -23.43
CA ASN A 102 -12.89 -1.66 -22.23
C ASN A 102 -13.44 -0.60 -21.27
N SER A 103 -14.74 -0.39 -21.38
CA SER A 103 -15.55 0.35 -20.43
C SER A 103 -15.74 -0.49 -19.18
N GLU A 104 -15.18 -0.10 -18.03
CA GLU A 104 -15.83 -0.34 -16.74
C GLU A 104 -15.72 0.90 -15.85
N MET A 105 -16.87 1.56 -15.77
CA MET A 105 -17.32 2.48 -14.74
C MET A 105 -17.16 1.84 -13.36
N LEU A 106 -16.77 2.63 -12.34
CA LEU A 106 -17.17 2.36 -10.96
C LEU A 106 -17.37 3.67 -10.20
N LEU A 107 -18.66 3.94 -9.96
CA LEU A 107 -19.20 4.83 -8.93
C LEU A 107 -19.09 4.12 -7.57
N TRP A 108 -18.59 4.82 -6.55
CA TRP A 108 -19.42 5.39 -5.48
C TRP A 108 -18.73 6.64 -4.93
#